data_AF-A0A946VM99-F1
#
_entry.id   AF-A0A946VM99-F1
#
_cell.length_a   1.000
_cell.length_b   1.000
_cell.length_c   1.000
_cell.angle_alpha   90.00
_cell.angle_beta   90.00
_cell.angle_gamma   90.00
#
_symmetry.space_group_name_H-M   'P 1'
#
loop_
_entity.id
_entity.type
_entity.pdbx_description
1 polymer ?
#
loop_
_entity_poly.entity_id
_entity_poly.type
_entity_poly.pdbx_seq_one_letter_code
_entity_poly.pdbx_strand_id
1 'polypeptide(L)'
;KARELLGVYYDDYVEEIELVRGASHAFDLALYREGKLTPVFFGTALANFGVREMLDGFVEWAPSPVPRATDVREVDPLEEKFSGFVFKIQANMDPKHRDRIAFMRICSGTYSKGMRMKHVRIGKDIKVADAVNFKAGDRASVDTAISGDIIGLHNHGTIQIGDTFTEGEVLKYTGIPHFAPELFKRIRLRDPLKTKQLQKGLQQLAEEGSTQVFMPLNNNDLVVGAVGSLQFDVVAYRLKDEYKVEAVYEPVNVYTAHWVECDDEKMLAEFRRKQSENLALDGGGHLSYLAPTRVNLSLTQERWPDIAFRDTREH
;
A
#
# COMPACT_ATOMS: atom_id res chain seq x y z
N LYS A 1 32.54 -35.23 -15.69
CA LYS A 1 31.18 -35.24 -15.11
C LYS A 1 30.17 -34.43 -15.95
N ALA A 2 30.36 -33.13 -16.21
CA ALA A 2 29.41 -32.35 -17.03
C ALA A 2 29.25 -32.88 -18.47
N ARG A 3 30.36 -33.17 -19.17
CA ARG A 3 30.33 -33.74 -20.53
C ARG A 3 29.63 -35.10 -20.64
N GLU A 4 29.74 -35.91 -19.60
CA GLU A 4 29.09 -37.21 -19.51
C GLU A 4 27.58 -37.09 -19.24
N LEU A 5 27.17 -36.10 -18.44
CA LEU A 5 25.77 -35.84 -18.12
C LEU A 5 25.00 -35.13 -19.24
N LEU A 6 25.66 -34.21 -19.96
CA LEU A 6 25.05 -33.42 -21.02
C LEU A 6 25.13 -34.08 -22.40
N GLY A 7 26.07 -35.01 -22.59
CA GLY A 7 26.21 -35.79 -23.82
C GLY A 7 26.31 -34.89 -25.05
N VAL A 8 25.35 -35.04 -25.97
CA VAL A 8 25.30 -34.30 -27.25
C VAL A 8 25.11 -32.79 -27.07
N TYR A 9 24.56 -32.34 -25.94
CA TYR A 9 24.32 -30.91 -25.67
C TYR A 9 25.54 -30.20 -25.05
N TYR A 10 26.63 -30.92 -24.77
CA TYR A 10 27.76 -30.34 -24.05
C TYR A 10 28.45 -29.22 -24.83
N ASP A 11 28.67 -29.42 -26.14
CA ASP A 11 29.40 -28.43 -26.94
C ASP A 11 28.55 -27.15 -27.12
N ASP A 12 27.24 -27.29 -27.38
CA ASP A 12 26.27 -26.17 -27.40
C ASP A 12 26.28 -25.38 -26.09
N TYR A 13 26.24 -26.09 -24.94
CA TYR A 13 26.30 -25.46 -23.62
C TYR A 13 27.59 -24.65 -23.42
N VAL A 14 28.74 -25.15 -23.89
CA VAL A 14 30.01 -24.42 -23.78
C VAL A 14 29.97 -23.16 -24.63
N GLU A 15 29.45 -23.22 -25.86
CA GLU A 15 29.31 -22.06 -26.73
C GLU A 15 28.39 -20.99 -26.11
N GLU A 16 27.25 -21.39 -25.55
CA GLU A 16 26.34 -20.49 -24.84
C GLU A 16 27.00 -19.81 -23.64
N ILE A 17 27.78 -20.54 -22.84
CA ILE A 17 28.50 -19.96 -21.69
C ILE A 17 29.58 -18.98 -22.13
N GLU A 18 30.30 -19.25 -23.22
CA GLU A 18 31.28 -18.32 -23.76
C GLU A 18 30.62 -17.04 -24.29
N LEU A 19 29.45 -17.15 -24.93
CA LEU A 19 28.66 -15.99 -25.33
C LEU A 19 28.22 -15.16 -24.10
N VAL A 20 27.72 -15.82 -23.05
CA VAL A 20 27.34 -15.16 -21.80
C VAL A 20 28.54 -14.45 -21.17
N ARG A 21 29.73 -15.07 -21.16
CA ARG A 21 30.95 -14.43 -20.63
C ARG A 21 31.39 -13.22 -21.45
N GLY A 22 31.20 -13.25 -22.77
CA GLY A 22 31.57 -12.16 -23.67
C GLY A 22 30.57 -11.01 -23.73
N ALA A 23 29.28 -11.27 -23.48
CA ALA A 23 28.19 -10.32 -23.70
C ALA A 23 27.36 -9.98 -22.45
N SER A 24 27.60 -10.63 -21.31
CA SER A 24 26.90 -10.38 -20.05
C SER A 24 27.83 -9.79 -18.99
N HIS A 25 27.28 -9.55 -17.80
CA HIS A 25 27.99 -9.04 -16.65
C HIS A 25 28.27 -10.16 -15.65
N ALA A 26 29.48 -10.18 -15.09
CA ALA A 26 29.76 -10.97 -13.90
C ALA A 26 28.94 -10.43 -12.73
N PHE A 27 28.52 -11.32 -11.83
CA PHE A 27 27.79 -10.90 -10.63
C PHE A 27 28.66 -10.02 -9.75
N ASP A 28 28.11 -8.88 -9.33
CA ASP A 28 28.70 -7.94 -8.39
C ASP A 28 27.69 -7.61 -7.29
N LEU A 29 28.08 -7.84 -6.04
CA LEU A 29 27.20 -7.69 -4.89
C LEU A 29 26.83 -6.23 -4.64
N ALA A 30 27.71 -5.27 -4.91
CA ALA A 30 27.44 -3.86 -4.71
C ALA A 30 26.42 -3.37 -5.74
N LEU A 31 26.62 -3.70 -7.02
CA LEU A 31 25.67 -3.36 -8.09
C LEU A 31 24.30 -4.01 -7.88
N TYR A 32 24.26 -5.24 -7.35
CA TYR A 32 23.01 -5.89 -6.95
C TYR A 32 22.30 -5.11 -5.83
N ARG A 33 23.01 -4.72 -4.78
CA ARG A 33 22.44 -3.95 -3.66
C ARG A 33 21.99 -2.54 -4.05
N GLU A 34 22.58 -1.97 -5.09
CA GLU A 34 22.15 -0.71 -5.71
C GLU A 34 20.97 -0.88 -6.69
N GLY A 35 20.49 -2.11 -6.92
CA GLY A 35 19.41 -2.39 -7.87
C GLY A 35 19.79 -2.23 -9.34
N LYS A 36 21.09 -2.25 -9.67
CA LYS A 36 21.62 -2.09 -11.04
C LYS A 36 21.97 -3.42 -11.71
N LEU A 37 22.03 -4.50 -10.94
CA LEU A 37 22.36 -5.84 -11.41
C LEU A 37 21.40 -6.86 -10.77
N THR A 38 21.00 -7.88 -11.51
CA THR A 38 20.16 -8.97 -10.99
C THR A 38 20.81 -10.33 -11.28
N PRO A 39 21.03 -11.20 -10.27
CA PRO A 39 21.47 -12.57 -10.51
C PRO A 39 20.33 -13.37 -11.15
N VAL A 40 20.62 -14.08 -12.24
CA VAL A 40 19.63 -14.88 -12.97
C VAL A 40 19.85 -16.36 -12.69
N PHE A 41 18.78 -17.03 -12.26
CA PHE A 41 18.75 -18.47 -12.01
C PHE A 41 17.82 -19.16 -13.00
N PHE A 42 18.22 -20.33 -13.48
CA PHE A 42 17.41 -21.16 -14.38
C PHE A 42 16.94 -22.41 -13.64
N GLY A 43 15.68 -22.78 -13.84
CA GLY A 43 15.09 -23.92 -13.17
C GLY A 43 13.62 -24.12 -13.51
N THR A 44 12.99 -25.06 -12.81
CA THR A 44 11.55 -25.29 -12.87
C THR A 44 11.00 -25.44 -11.46
N ALA A 45 10.17 -24.48 -11.04
CA ALA A 45 9.54 -24.51 -9.73
C ALA A 45 8.63 -25.75 -9.57
N LEU A 46 7.95 -26.17 -10.64
CA LEU A 46 7.05 -27.32 -10.61
C LEU A 46 7.77 -28.63 -10.30
N ALA A 47 8.98 -28.81 -10.84
CA ALA A 47 9.80 -30.00 -10.54
C ALA A 47 10.77 -29.77 -9.37
N ASN A 48 10.66 -28.63 -8.67
CA ASN A 48 11.55 -28.22 -7.58
C ASN A 48 13.05 -28.28 -7.96
N PHE A 49 13.39 -27.84 -9.17
CA PHE A 49 14.76 -27.83 -9.71
C PHE A 49 15.25 -26.39 -9.90
N GLY A 50 16.46 -26.07 -9.44
CA GLY A 50 17.03 -24.71 -9.48
C GLY A 50 16.56 -23.78 -8.35
N VAL A 51 15.55 -24.20 -7.57
CA VAL A 51 14.98 -23.41 -6.47
C VAL A 51 15.95 -23.28 -5.30
N ARG A 52 16.67 -24.36 -4.97
CA ARG A 52 17.65 -24.37 -3.89
C ARG A 52 18.79 -23.40 -4.18
N GLU A 53 19.34 -23.46 -5.40
CA GLU A 53 20.45 -22.61 -5.82
C GLU A 53 20.06 -21.12 -5.76
N MET A 54 18.83 -20.78 -6.16
CA MET A 54 18.29 -19.43 -6.00
C MET A 54 18.13 -19.04 -4.54
N LEU A 55 17.59 -19.93 -3.70
CA LEU A 55 17.36 -19.64 -2.29
C LEU A 55 18.68 -19.48 -1.51
N ASP A 56 19.69 -20.28 -1.81
CA ASP A 56 21.03 -20.17 -1.22
C ASP A 56 21.63 -18.79 -1.55
N GLY A 57 21.59 -18.37 -2.82
CA GLY A 57 22.02 -17.03 -3.23
C GLY A 57 21.19 -15.91 -2.60
N PHE A 58 19.88 -16.11 -2.45
CA PHE A 58 19.00 -15.14 -1.79
C PHE A 58 19.39 -14.94 -0.32
N VAL A 59 19.58 -16.01 0.44
CA VAL A 59 19.96 -15.93 1.87
C VAL A 59 21.33 -15.28 2.04
N GLU A 60 22.26 -15.52 1.12
CA GLU A 60 23.62 -14.98 1.19
C GLU A 60 23.69 -13.49 0.79
N TRP A 61 23.00 -13.10 -0.27
CA TRP A 61 23.21 -11.78 -0.90
C TRP A 61 22.16 -10.74 -0.54
N ALA A 62 20.90 -11.17 -0.29
CA ALA A 62 19.81 -10.25 -0.03
C ALA A 62 20.08 -9.38 1.20
N PRO A 63 19.67 -8.10 1.18
CA PRO A 63 19.90 -7.22 2.30
C PRO A 63 19.11 -7.67 3.53
N SER A 64 19.76 -7.60 4.69
CA SER A 64 19.07 -7.59 5.99
C SER A 64 18.17 -6.34 6.11
N PRO A 65 17.35 -6.19 7.17
CA PRO A 65 16.61 -4.95 7.39
C PRO A 65 17.52 -3.73 7.20
N VAL A 66 17.03 -2.76 6.42
CA VAL A 66 17.78 -1.54 6.08
C VAL A 66 17.22 -0.34 6.85
N PRO A 67 18.03 0.71 7.07
CA PRO A 67 17.56 1.96 7.62
C PRO A 67 16.38 2.54 6.82
N ARG A 68 15.49 3.23 7.50
CA ARG A 68 14.32 3.86 6.87
C ARG A 68 14.20 5.33 7.23
N ALA A 69 13.94 6.14 6.21
CA ALA A 69 13.70 7.56 6.36
C ALA A 69 12.38 7.86 7.07
N THR A 70 12.39 8.91 7.87
CA THR A 70 11.21 9.53 8.49
C THR A 70 11.20 11.02 8.15
N ASP A 71 10.17 11.72 8.60
CA ASP A 71 10.07 13.18 8.55
C ASP A 71 11.13 13.92 9.42
N VAL A 72 11.73 13.25 10.41
CA VAL A 72 12.69 13.86 11.34
C VAL A 72 14.13 13.37 11.10
N ARG A 73 14.31 12.06 10.91
CA ARG A 73 15.64 11.42 10.80
C ARG A 73 15.55 10.05 10.11
N GLU A 74 16.70 9.45 9.85
CA GLU A 74 16.74 8.02 9.51
C GLU A 74 16.70 7.17 10.79
N VAL A 75 15.98 6.05 10.74
CA VAL A 75 15.93 5.06 11.82
C VAL A 75 16.73 3.84 11.42
N ASP A 76 17.72 3.49 12.24
CA ASP A 76 18.56 2.31 12.05
C ASP A 76 17.86 1.07 12.62
N PRO A 77 17.83 -0.07 11.90
CA PRO A 77 17.18 -1.28 12.37
C PRO A 77 17.78 -1.87 13.64
N LEU A 78 19.03 -1.55 13.96
CA LEU A 78 19.72 -1.99 15.16
C LEU A 78 19.41 -1.14 16.40
N GLU A 79 18.60 -0.07 16.27
CA GLU A 79 18.14 0.69 17.44
C GLU A 79 17.32 -0.21 18.38
N GLU A 80 17.55 -0.06 19.70
CA GLU A 80 16.89 -0.90 20.71
C GLU A 80 15.39 -0.61 20.82
N LYS A 81 14.98 0.64 20.59
CA LYS A 81 13.60 1.08 20.75
C LYS A 81 12.75 0.60 19.58
N PHE A 82 11.58 0.06 19.90
CA PHE A 82 10.63 -0.38 18.90
C PHE A 82 10.10 0.79 18.08
N SER A 83 10.12 0.59 16.76
CA SER A 83 9.37 1.41 15.83
C SER A 83 8.92 0.59 14.63
N GLY A 84 7.78 0.96 14.05
CA GLY A 84 7.25 0.32 12.85
C GLY A 84 6.15 1.14 12.19
N PHE A 85 5.81 0.78 10.97
CA PHE A 85 4.74 1.43 10.22
C PHE A 85 3.82 0.42 9.57
N VAL A 86 2.56 0.80 9.41
CA VAL A 86 1.54 0.00 8.74
C VAL A 86 1.62 0.25 7.24
N PHE A 87 1.76 -0.81 6.45
CA PHE A 87 1.90 -0.71 4.99
C PHE A 87 0.73 -1.33 4.22
N LYS A 88 -0.07 -2.14 4.90
CA LYS A 88 -1.23 -2.81 4.31
C LYS A 88 -2.29 -3.02 5.40
N ILE A 89 -3.55 -2.85 5.03
CA ILE A 89 -4.68 -3.28 5.85
C ILE A 89 -5.48 -4.29 5.03
N GLN A 90 -5.90 -5.38 5.67
CA GLN A 90 -6.79 -6.35 5.06
C GLN A 90 -8.00 -6.53 5.96
N ALA A 91 -9.20 -6.34 5.40
CA ALA A 91 -10.44 -6.60 6.12
C ALA A 91 -10.95 -8.00 5.86
N ASN A 92 -11.85 -8.44 6.74
CA ASN A 92 -12.70 -9.61 6.55
C ASN A 92 -11.93 -10.92 6.29
N MET A 93 -10.74 -11.06 6.89
CA MET A 93 -9.98 -12.30 6.81
C MET A 93 -10.63 -13.46 7.58
N ASP A 94 -11.49 -13.17 8.58
CA ASP A 94 -12.37 -14.16 9.19
C ASP A 94 -13.84 -13.76 8.91
N PRO A 95 -14.59 -14.56 8.13
CA PRO A 95 -16.00 -14.30 7.84
C PRO A 95 -16.90 -14.17 9.07
N LYS A 96 -16.53 -14.77 10.22
CA LYS A 96 -17.36 -14.79 11.43
C LYS A 96 -17.24 -13.51 12.26
N HIS A 97 -16.03 -12.96 12.37
CA HIS A 97 -15.74 -11.84 13.26
C HIS A 97 -15.59 -10.51 12.50
N ARG A 98 -15.45 -10.55 11.16
CA ARG A 98 -15.17 -9.38 10.30
C ARG A 98 -13.95 -8.61 10.82
N ASP A 99 -12.94 -9.34 11.24
CA ASP A 99 -11.71 -8.75 11.76
C ASP A 99 -10.95 -8.04 10.63
N ARG A 100 -10.34 -6.91 10.99
CA ARG A 100 -9.40 -6.19 10.14
C ARG A 100 -8.02 -6.32 10.76
N ILE A 101 -7.04 -6.58 9.93
CA ILE A 101 -5.64 -6.67 10.36
C ILE A 101 -4.83 -5.63 9.61
N ALA A 102 -4.17 -4.76 10.37
CA ALA A 102 -3.15 -3.85 9.90
C ALA A 102 -1.80 -4.56 9.94
N PHE A 103 -1.19 -4.77 8.77
CA PHE A 103 0.14 -5.34 8.62
C PHE A 103 1.16 -4.24 8.84
N MET A 104 1.93 -4.40 9.90
CA MET A 104 2.98 -3.49 10.30
C MET A 104 4.34 -4.13 10.07
N ARG A 105 5.24 -3.40 9.42
CA ARG A 105 6.66 -3.74 9.33
C ARG A 105 7.38 -3.16 10.53
N ILE A 106 8.06 -4.01 11.30
CA ILE A 106 8.97 -3.57 12.35
C ILE A 106 10.24 -3.06 11.68
N CYS A 107 10.60 -1.82 12.03
CA CYS A 107 11.75 -1.12 11.47
C CYS A 107 12.94 -1.15 12.41
N SER A 108 12.73 -0.98 13.72
CA SER A 108 13.75 -1.08 14.76
C SER A 108 13.19 -1.72 16.02
N GLY A 109 14.10 -2.14 16.91
CA GLY A 109 13.78 -2.69 18.22
C GLY A 109 13.03 -4.02 18.18
N THR A 110 12.39 -4.32 19.30
CA THR A 110 11.70 -5.62 19.50
C THR A 110 10.28 -5.41 19.98
N TYR A 111 9.32 -5.92 19.23
CA TYR A 111 7.96 -6.09 19.71
C TYR A 111 7.93 -7.19 20.77
N SER A 112 7.29 -6.91 21.90
CA SER A 112 6.97 -7.88 22.94
C SER A 112 5.47 -7.89 23.23
N LYS A 113 4.90 -9.07 23.44
CA LYS A 113 3.47 -9.22 23.70
C LYS A 113 3.01 -8.43 24.92
N GLY A 114 1.97 -7.63 24.72
CA GLY A 114 1.40 -6.77 25.75
C GLY A 114 2.16 -5.45 25.95
N MET A 115 3.16 -5.15 25.12
CA MET A 115 3.86 -3.86 25.19
C MET A 115 2.91 -2.70 24.91
N ARG A 116 3.27 -1.53 25.44
CA ARG A 116 2.64 -0.27 25.09
C ARG A 116 3.44 0.38 23.97
N MET A 117 2.74 0.78 22.91
CA MET A 117 3.30 1.53 21.80
C MET A 117 2.47 2.79 21.57
N LYS A 118 3.14 3.89 21.24
CA LYS A 118 2.51 5.14 20.90
C LYS A 118 2.08 5.10 19.45
N HIS A 119 0.78 5.24 19.21
CA HIS A 119 0.25 5.54 17.89
C HIS A 119 0.47 7.04 17.62
N VAL A 120 1.43 7.35 16.75
CA VAL A 120 1.92 8.72 16.55
C VAL A 120 0.84 9.67 16.03
N ARG A 121 0.13 9.31 14.95
CA ARG A 121 -0.89 10.16 14.31
C ARG A 121 -2.00 10.61 15.28
N ILE A 122 -2.53 9.69 16.09
CA ILE A 122 -3.60 10.01 17.04
C ILE A 122 -3.07 10.48 18.41
N GLY A 123 -1.77 10.42 18.63
CA GLY A 123 -1.12 10.83 19.89
C GLY A 123 -1.51 10.00 21.11
N LYS A 124 -1.86 8.72 20.94
CA LYS A 124 -2.30 7.83 22.04
C LYS A 124 -1.40 6.63 22.22
N ASP A 125 -1.17 6.25 23.47
CA ASP A 125 -0.55 4.98 23.81
C ASP A 125 -1.58 3.84 23.74
N ILE A 126 -1.27 2.84 22.93
CA ILE A 126 -2.06 1.62 22.78
C ILE A 126 -1.31 0.44 23.38
N LYS A 127 -2.03 -0.45 24.07
CA LYS A 127 -1.48 -1.72 24.51
C LYS A 127 -1.81 -2.78 23.47
N VAL A 128 -0.80 -3.44 22.92
CA VAL A 128 -0.98 -4.51 21.91
C VAL A 128 -0.71 -5.85 22.58
N ALA A 129 -1.77 -6.60 22.90
CA ALA A 129 -1.67 -7.88 23.60
C ALA A 129 -1.80 -9.10 22.66
N ASP A 130 -2.25 -8.86 21.45
CA ASP A 130 -2.85 -9.84 20.54
C ASP A 130 -2.36 -9.66 19.10
N ALA A 131 -1.10 -9.23 18.93
CA ALA A 131 -0.50 -9.22 17.60
C ALA A 131 -0.36 -10.65 17.04
N VAL A 132 -0.58 -10.76 15.73
CA VAL A 132 -0.52 -12.04 15.01
C VAL A 132 0.67 -12.06 14.05
N ASN A 133 1.29 -13.23 13.89
CA ASN A 133 2.20 -13.53 12.80
C ASN A 133 1.43 -14.31 11.74
N PHE A 134 1.88 -14.18 10.50
CA PHE A 134 1.36 -14.94 9.38
C PHE A 134 2.38 -15.98 8.99
N LYS A 135 2.27 -17.16 9.59
CA LYS A 135 3.14 -18.29 9.26
C LYS A 135 2.35 -19.28 8.41
N ALA A 136 2.77 -19.46 7.16
CA ALA A 136 2.20 -20.44 6.22
C ALA A 136 0.66 -20.37 6.04
N GLY A 137 0.07 -19.17 6.11
CA GLY A 137 -1.38 -18.96 5.93
C GLY A 137 -2.20 -19.00 7.22
N ASP A 138 -1.62 -19.46 8.33
CA ASP A 138 -2.28 -19.48 9.63
C ASP A 138 -1.89 -18.29 10.51
N ARG A 139 -2.85 -17.83 11.32
CA ARG A 139 -2.63 -16.79 12.34
C ARG A 139 -2.07 -17.45 13.59
N ALA A 140 -0.86 -17.05 14.00
CA ALA A 140 -0.28 -17.45 15.27
C ALA A 140 -0.06 -16.21 16.15
N SER A 141 -0.34 -16.30 17.45
CA SER A 141 0.02 -15.21 18.38
C SER A 141 1.53 -15.02 18.39
N VAL A 142 1.97 -13.76 18.33
CA VAL A 142 3.38 -13.40 18.46
C VAL A 142 3.68 -13.06 19.90
N ASP A 143 4.67 -13.74 20.47
CA ASP A 143 5.24 -13.36 21.76
C ASP A 143 6.33 -12.30 21.59
N THR A 144 7.21 -12.47 20.60
CA THR A 144 8.28 -11.52 20.26
C THR A 144 8.51 -11.42 18.74
N ALA A 145 8.82 -10.23 18.23
CA ALA A 145 9.20 -10.00 16.83
C ALA A 145 10.21 -8.84 16.73
N ILE A 146 11.12 -8.89 15.75
CA ILE A 146 12.26 -7.96 15.63
C ILE A 146 12.20 -7.14 14.34
N SER A 147 13.11 -6.16 14.20
CA SER A 147 13.32 -5.44 12.93
C SER A 147 13.40 -6.41 11.76
N GLY A 148 12.59 -6.23 10.72
CA GLY A 148 12.46 -7.24 9.67
C GLY A 148 11.11 -7.94 9.66
N ASP A 149 10.55 -8.20 10.82
CA ASP A 149 9.33 -8.97 10.90
C ASP A 149 8.10 -8.14 10.51
N ILE A 150 7.06 -8.85 10.09
CA ILE A 150 5.75 -8.29 9.82
C ILE A 150 4.80 -8.85 10.87
N ILE A 151 4.15 -7.96 11.61
CA ILE A 151 3.12 -8.33 12.58
C ILE A 151 1.78 -7.74 12.18
N GLY A 152 0.71 -8.48 12.46
CA GLY A 152 -0.67 -8.05 12.27
C GLY A 152 -1.23 -7.46 13.56
N LEU A 153 -1.73 -6.23 13.49
CA LEU A 153 -2.46 -5.56 14.57
C LEU A 153 -3.96 -5.59 14.27
N HIS A 154 -4.78 -5.95 15.27
CA HIS A 154 -6.24 -5.84 15.12
C HIS A 154 -6.64 -4.37 14.96
N ASN A 155 -7.44 -4.11 13.92
CA ASN A 155 -7.86 -2.77 13.58
C ASN A 155 -9.38 -2.58 13.75
N HIS A 156 -9.77 -1.71 14.67
CA HIS A 156 -11.17 -1.33 14.86
C HIS A 156 -11.58 -0.07 14.06
N GLY A 157 -10.78 0.32 13.06
CA GLY A 157 -10.98 1.51 12.22
C GLY A 157 -10.15 2.71 12.67
N THR A 158 -9.28 2.52 13.67
CA THR A 158 -8.39 3.57 14.18
C THR A 158 -7.04 3.60 13.48
N ILE A 159 -6.62 2.48 12.89
CA ILE A 159 -5.34 2.33 12.21
C ILE A 159 -5.55 2.51 10.71
N GLN A 160 -4.68 3.31 10.09
CA GLN A 160 -4.62 3.60 8.66
C GLN A 160 -3.29 3.12 8.09
N ILE A 161 -3.23 2.90 6.78
CA ILE A 161 -1.95 2.69 6.10
C ILE A 161 -1.10 3.94 6.30
N GLY A 162 0.20 3.78 6.51
CA GLY A 162 1.16 4.84 6.87
C GLY A 162 1.26 5.14 8.36
N ASP A 163 0.34 4.65 9.20
CA ASP A 163 0.42 4.89 10.63
C ASP A 163 1.71 4.34 11.22
N THR A 164 2.38 5.19 11.98
CA THR A 164 3.64 4.88 12.67
C THR A 164 3.39 4.61 14.15
N PHE A 165 4.02 3.55 14.66
CA PHE A 165 4.00 3.14 16.05
C PHE A 165 5.42 3.13 16.62
N THR A 166 5.60 3.69 17.81
CA THR A 166 6.92 3.83 18.45
C THR A 166 6.86 3.58 19.96
N GLU A 167 8.02 3.51 20.61
CA GLU A 167 8.15 3.62 22.08
C GLU A 167 8.25 5.08 22.56
N GLY A 168 7.39 5.96 22.04
CA GLY A 168 7.19 7.32 22.55
C GLY A 168 7.71 8.45 21.66
N GLU A 169 8.73 8.16 20.85
CA GLU A 169 9.27 9.11 19.86
C GLU A 169 8.20 9.49 18.83
N VAL A 170 8.13 10.78 18.49
CA VAL A 170 7.17 11.30 17.50
C VAL A 170 7.93 11.43 16.18
N LEU A 171 7.78 10.42 15.34
CA LEU A 171 8.28 10.38 13.96
C LEU A 171 7.25 9.71 13.08
N LYS A 172 7.29 10.01 11.79
CA LYS A 172 6.45 9.41 10.76
C LYS A 172 7.33 8.85 9.66
N TYR A 173 7.20 7.56 9.38
CA TYR A 173 7.88 6.94 8.24
C TYR A 173 7.37 7.52 6.92
N THR A 174 8.29 7.88 6.03
CA THR A 174 7.99 8.45 4.71
C THR A 174 8.08 7.37 3.62
N GLY A 175 7.69 7.72 2.39
CA GLY A 175 7.84 6.81 1.24
C GLY A 175 6.74 5.76 1.09
N ILE A 176 5.58 5.95 1.72
CA ILE A 176 4.36 5.15 1.47
C ILE A 176 3.39 6.04 0.68
N PRO A 177 3.46 6.03 -0.66
CA PRO A 177 2.64 6.91 -1.48
C PRO A 177 1.21 6.38 -1.64
N HIS A 178 0.25 7.29 -1.56
CA HIS A 178 -1.03 7.16 -2.23
C HIS A 178 -0.89 7.70 -3.65
N PHE A 179 -1.29 6.92 -4.66
CA PHE A 179 -1.31 7.35 -6.05
C PHE A 179 -2.69 7.85 -6.45
N ALA A 180 -2.78 8.97 -7.16
CA ALA A 180 -4.03 9.39 -7.78
C ALA A 180 -4.56 8.29 -8.72
N PRO A 181 -5.85 7.93 -8.63
CA PRO A 181 -6.43 6.95 -9.54
C PRO A 181 -6.53 7.47 -10.96
N GLU A 182 -6.45 6.57 -11.95
CA GLU A 182 -6.59 6.92 -13.37
C GLU A 182 -8.01 6.67 -13.90
N LEU A 183 -8.77 5.81 -13.23
CA LEU A 183 -10.11 5.40 -13.65
C LEU A 183 -11.13 5.76 -12.59
N PHE A 184 -12.25 6.36 -13.02
CA PHE A 184 -13.33 6.78 -12.13
C PHE A 184 -14.66 6.22 -12.60
N LYS A 185 -15.45 5.71 -11.65
CA LYS A 185 -16.84 5.32 -11.90
C LYS A 185 -17.72 5.76 -10.74
N ARG A 186 -18.93 6.20 -11.05
CA ARG A 186 -19.95 6.40 -10.01
C ARG A 186 -20.49 5.05 -9.59
N ILE A 187 -20.60 4.80 -8.29
CA ILE A 187 -21.21 3.58 -7.76
C ILE A 187 -22.61 3.88 -7.21
N ARG A 188 -23.58 3.07 -7.61
CA ARG A 188 -24.97 3.17 -7.16
C ARG A 188 -25.51 1.84 -6.66
N LEU A 189 -26.46 1.93 -5.74
CA LEU A 189 -27.19 0.77 -5.24
C LEU A 189 -28.27 0.34 -6.21
N ARG A 190 -28.47 -0.98 -6.32
CA ARG A 190 -29.73 -1.52 -6.86
C ARG A 190 -30.88 -1.40 -5.87
N ASP A 191 -30.58 -1.58 -4.58
CA ASP A 191 -31.54 -1.50 -3.48
C ASP A 191 -31.24 -0.26 -2.62
N PRO A 192 -32.08 0.80 -2.69
CA PRO A 192 -31.88 2.03 -1.92
C PRO A 192 -31.82 1.83 -0.39
N LEU A 193 -32.41 0.74 0.13
CA LEU A 193 -32.46 0.46 1.58
C LEU A 193 -31.08 0.13 2.17
N LYS A 194 -30.08 -0.16 1.32
CA LYS A 194 -28.73 -0.58 1.73
C LYS A 194 -27.68 0.54 1.73
N THR A 195 -28.10 1.81 1.68
CA THR A 195 -27.20 2.98 1.65
C THR A 195 -26.14 2.97 2.75
N LYS A 196 -26.52 2.70 4.00
CA LYS A 196 -25.58 2.63 5.13
C LYS A 196 -24.56 1.49 4.97
N GLN A 197 -24.97 0.35 4.39
CA GLN A 197 -24.09 -0.80 4.18
C GLN A 197 -23.10 -0.52 3.04
N LEU A 198 -23.55 0.15 1.98
CA LEU A 198 -22.67 0.58 0.89
C LEU A 198 -21.58 1.53 1.38
N GLN A 199 -21.96 2.60 2.08
CA GLN A 199 -21.01 3.57 2.62
C GLN A 199 -19.99 2.90 3.54
N LYS A 200 -20.47 2.06 4.47
CA LYS A 200 -19.60 1.30 5.38
C LYS A 200 -18.67 0.33 4.67
N GLY A 201 -19.13 -0.32 3.60
CA GLY A 201 -18.31 -1.25 2.82
C GLY A 201 -17.26 -0.53 1.98
N LEU A 202 -17.66 0.54 1.27
CA LEU A 202 -16.75 1.37 0.49
C LEU A 202 -15.69 2.04 1.35
N GLN A 203 -16.06 2.56 2.52
CA GLN A 203 -15.10 3.14 3.45
C GLN A 203 -14.04 2.11 3.89
N GLN A 204 -14.46 0.89 4.26
CA GLN A 204 -13.52 -0.17 4.64
C GLN A 204 -12.63 -0.62 3.47
N LEU A 205 -13.20 -0.78 2.28
CA LEU A 205 -12.41 -1.14 1.09
C LEU A 205 -11.43 -0.03 0.69
N ALA A 206 -11.77 1.24 0.96
CA ALA A 206 -10.86 2.37 0.77
C ALA A 206 -9.73 2.38 1.79
N GLU A 207 -10.02 2.08 3.06
CA GLU A 207 -9.01 1.94 4.13
C GLU A 207 -8.01 0.81 3.84
N GLU A 208 -8.41 -0.25 3.14
CA GLU A 208 -7.53 -1.33 2.69
C GLU A 208 -6.58 -0.91 1.54
N GLY A 209 -6.77 0.28 0.95
CA GLY A 209 -6.00 0.74 -0.21
C GLY A 209 -6.35 0.00 -1.52
N SER A 210 -7.39 -0.86 -1.52
CA SER A 210 -7.82 -1.61 -2.71
C SER A 210 -8.49 -0.71 -3.76
N THR A 211 -9.04 0.42 -3.33
CA THR A 211 -9.68 1.43 -4.17
C THR A 211 -9.68 2.76 -3.42
N GLN A 212 -9.94 3.86 -4.11
CA GLN A 212 -10.22 5.15 -3.47
C GLN A 212 -11.69 5.50 -3.62
N VAL A 213 -12.25 6.14 -2.62
CA VAL A 213 -13.65 6.56 -2.62
C VAL A 213 -13.67 8.06 -2.40
N PHE A 214 -14.37 8.77 -3.27
CA PHE A 214 -14.55 10.20 -3.24
C PHE A 214 -16.04 10.51 -3.05
N MET A 215 -16.32 11.40 -2.10
CA MET A 215 -17.64 11.89 -1.72
C MET A 215 -17.73 13.37 -2.13
N PRO A 216 -18.32 13.70 -3.28
CA PRO A 216 -18.49 15.09 -3.72
C PRO A 216 -19.23 15.92 -2.68
N LEU A 217 -18.87 17.20 -2.55
CA LEU A 217 -19.43 18.07 -1.50
C LEU A 217 -20.89 18.47 -1.76
N ASN A 218 -21.29 18.53 -3.03
CA ASN A 218 -22.58 19.09 -3.46
C ASN A 218 -23.66 18.04 -3.77
N ASN A 219 -23.33 16.75 -3.68
CA ASN A 219 -24.30 15.68 -3.94
C ASN A 219 -24.00 14.44 -3.08
N ASN A 220 -24.87 13.43 -3.17
CA ASN A 220 -24.72 12.17 -2.44
C ASN A 220 -24.19 11.04 -3.33
N ASP A 221 -23.66 11.36 -4.52
CA ASP A 221 -23.03 10.36 -5.35
C ASP A 221 -21.75 9.85 -4.67
N LEU A 222 -21.39 8.60 -4.94
CA LEU A 222 -20.11 8.05 -4.52
C LEU A 222 -19.31 7.76 -5.78
N VAL A 223 -18.10 8.30 -5.84
CA VAL A 223 -17.17 8.09 -6.95
C VAL A 223 -16.05 7.17 -6.48
N VAL A 224 -15.87 6.07 -7.19
CA VAL A 224 -14.82 5.08 -6.92
C VAL A 224 -13.69 5.32 -7.91
N GLY A 225 -12.49 5.52 -7.38
CA GLY A 225 -11.24 5.65 -8.11
C GLY A 225 -10.43 4.35 -8.06
N ALA A 226 -9.92 3.94 -9.22
CA ALA A 226 -9.05 2.78 -9.36
C ALA A 226 -7.85 3.09 -10.27
N VAL A 227 -6.73 2.40 -10.05
CA VAL A 227 -5.59 2.38 -10.97
C VAL A 227 -5.85 1.39 -12.11
N GLY A 228 -6.51 0.26 -11.82
CA GLY A 228 -6.84 -0.77 -12.80
C GLY A 228 -8.33 -1.11 -12.83
N SER A 229 -8.87 -1.44 -14.01
CA SER A 229 -10.30 -1.72 -14.20
C SER A 229 -10.81 -2.90 -13.36
N LEU A 230 -9.97 -3.93 -13.13
CA LEU A 230 -10.30 -5.10 -12.32
C LEU A 230 -10.67 -4.74 -10.87
N GLN A 231 -10.14 -3.64 -10.34
CA GLN A 231 -10.45 -3.22 -8.96
C GLN A 231 -11.95 -2.91 -8.79
N PHE A 232 -12.62 -2.41 -9.83
CA PHE A 232 -14.07 -2.20 -9.78
C PHE A 232 -14.83 -3.50 -9.58
N ASP A 233 -14.45 -4.55 -10.30
CA ASP A 233 -15.09 -5.87 -10.23
C ASP A 233 -14.83 -6.52 -8.86
N VAL A 234 -13.61 -6.39 -8.33
CA VAL A 234 -13.27 -6.84 -6.98
C VAL A 234 -14.09 -6.11 -5.92
N VAL A 235 -14.23 -4.78 -6.03
CA VAL A 235 -15.06 -3.99 -5.10
C VAL A 235 -16.52 -4.40 -5.16
N ALA A 236 -17.09 -4.58 -6.36
CA ALA A 236 -18.47 -5.02 -6.52
C ALA A 236 -18.70 -6.43 -5.95
N TYR A 237 -17.76 -7.35 -6.20
CA TYR A 237 -17.79 -8.71 -5.65
C TYR A 237 -17.75 -8.69 -4.11
N ARG A 238 -16.81 -7.95 -3.52
CA ARG A 238 -16.67 -7.85 -2.06
C ARG A 238 -17.86 -7.16 -1.40
N LEU A 239 -18.40 -6.10 -2.00
CA LEU A 239 -19.64 -5.47 -1.53
C LEU A 239 -20.79 -6.46 -1.50
N LYS A 240 -20.91 -7.31 -2.52
CA LYS A 240 -21.94 -8.34 -2.59
C LYS A 240 -21.72 -9.44 -1.56
N ASP A 241 -20.50 -9.96 -1.45
CA ASP A 241 -20.20 -11.11 -0.60
C ASP A 241 -20.17 -10.73 0.89
N GLU A 242 -19.42 -9.69 1.24
CA GLU A 242 -19.14 -9.32 2.63
C GLU A 242 -20.23 -8.43 3.24
N TYR A 243 -20.79 -7.52 2.42
CA TYR A 243 -21.75 -6.51 2.88
C TYR A 243 -23.18 -6.79 2.42
N LYS A 244 -23.39 -7.82 1.58
CA LYS A 244 -24.70 -8.15 0.98
C LYS A 244 -25.28 -6.98 0.19
N VAL A 245 -24.41 -6.18 -0.44
CA VAL A 245 -24.76 -5.01 -1.23
C VAL A 245 -24.52 -5.30 -2.72
N GLU A 246 -25.59 -5.25 -3.52
CA GLU A 246 -25.44 -5.23 -4.98
C GLU A 246 -25.32 -3.79 -5.46
N ALA A 247 -24.13 -3.48 -5.99
CA ALA A 247 -23.83 -2.17 -6.57
C ALA A 247 -23.64 -2.28 -8.09
N VAL A 248 -23.97 -1.19 -8.78
CA VAL A 248 -23.78 -1.03 -10.23
C VAL A 248 -22.93 0.21 -10.45
N TYR A 249 -22.03 0.13 -11.43
CA TYR A 249 -21.23 1.27 -11.83
C TYR A 249 -21.85 2.01 -13.02
N GLU A 250 -21.75 3.33 -12.98
CA GLU A 250 -22.09 4.23 -14.07
C GLU A 250 -20.85 5.05 -14.48
N PRO A 251 -20.73 5.45 -15.76
CA PRO A 251 -19.75 6.43 -16.16
C PRO A 251 -19.90 7.74 -15.38
N VAL A 252 -18.78 8.37 -15.05
CA VAL A 252 -18.73 9.69 -14.41
C VAL A 252 -17.76 10.58 -15.17
N ASN A 253 -18.06 11.88 -15.23
CA ASN A 253 -17.22 12.85 -15.92
C ASN A 253 -16.07 13.31 -15.02
N VAL A 254 -15.14 12.40 -14.72
CA VAL A 254 -13.90 12.68 -13.98
C VAL A 254 -12.74 12.13 -14.79
N TYR A 255 -11.82 13.01 -15.15
CA TYR A 255 -10.59 12.71 -15.87
C TYR A 255 -9.45 12.36 -14.91
N THR A 256 -9.28 13.12 -13.83
CA THR A 256 -8.23 12.91 -12.83
C THR A 256 -8.67 13.49 -11.47
N ALA A 257 -8.01 13.05 -10.40
CA ALA A 257 -8.17 13.56 -9.06
C ALA A 257 -6.83 14.06 -8.50
N HIS A 258 -6.86 15.19 -7.80
CA HIS A 258 -5.68 15.73 -7.11
C HIS A 258 -6.04 16.13 -5.69
N TRP A 259 -5.18 15.82 -4.72
CA TRP A 259 -5.35 16.36 -3.37
C TRP A 259 -5.03 17.85 -3.37
N VAL A 260 -5.85 18.60 -2.61
CA VAL A 260 -5.78 20.05 -2.54
C VAL A 260 -5.24 20.47 -1.18
N GLU A 261 -4.12 21.18 -1.21
CA GLU A 261 -3.45 21.72 -0.02
C GLU A 261 -3.19 23.21 -0.20
N CYS A 262 -3.37 23.99 0.87
CA CYS A 262 -3.08 25.42 0.88
C CYS A 262 -2.83 25.87 2.33
N ASP A 263 -1.79 26.67 2.53
CA ASP A 263 -1.44 27.20 3.85
C ASP A 263 -2.36 28.37 4.28
N ASP A 264 -2.97 29.07 3.32
CA ASP A 264 -3.93 30.15 3.57
C ASP A 264 -5.37 29.60 3.69
N GLU A 265 -5.86 29.52 4.92
CA GLU A 265 -7.23 29.07 5.21
C GLU A 265 -8.32 29.90 4.52
N LYS A 266 -8.14 31.21 4.36
CA LYS A 266 -9.13 32.07 3.72
C LYS A 266 -9.21 31.79 2.23
N MET A 267 -8.06 31.61 1.59
CA MET A 267 -7.99 31.23 0.19
C MET A 267 -8.59 29.84 -0.02
N LEU A 268 -8.27 28.88 0.83
CA LEU A 268 -8.82 27.53 0.75
C LEU A 268 -10.34 27.54 0.93
N ALA A 269 -10.88 28.35 1.84
CA ALA A 269 -12.32 28.51 2.01
C ALA A 269 -12.99 29.13 0.77
N GLU A 270 -12.35 30.12 0.15
CA GLU A 270 -12.85 30.72 -1.09
C GLU A 270 -12.85 29.72 -2.26
N PHE A 271 -11.77 28.96 -2.39
CA PHE A 271 -11.64 27.89 -3.37
C PHE A 271 -12.72 26.83 -3.17
N ARG A 272 -12.92 26.36 -1.93
CA ARG A 272 -13.99 25.40 -1.57
C ARG A 272 -15.35 25.87 -2.05
N ARG A 273 -15.66 27.16 -1.90
CA ARG A 273 -16.91 27.75 -2.36
C ARG A 273 -17.00 27.80 -3.90
N LYS A 274 -15.96 28.33 -4.56
CA LYS A 274 -15.96 28.57 -6.01
C LYS A 274 -15.83 27.30 -6.85
N GLN A 275 -15.19 26.25 -6.33
CA GLN A 275 -14.95 24.97 -7.01
C GLN A 275 -15.75 23.80 -6.42
N SER A 276 -16.76 24.08 -5.59
CA SER A 276 -17.53 23.07 -4.85
C SER A 276 -18.09 21.93 -5.71
N GLU A 277 -18.44 22.18 -6.97
CA GLU A 277 -18.95 21.16 -7.91
C GLU A 277 -17.93 20.06 -8.25
N ASN A 278 -16.64 20.41 -8.26
CA ASN A 278 -15.54 19.51 -8.59
C ASN A 278 -14.78 19.08 -7.32
N LEU A 279 -15.27 19.40 -6.13
CA LEU A 279 -14.61 19.03 -4.88
C LEU A 279 -15.28 17.85 -4.21
N ALA A 280 -14.46 16.98 -3.66
CA ALA A 280 -14.86 15.81 -2.90
C ALA A 280 -13.97 15.62 -1.68
N LEU A 281 -14.47 14.87 -0.71
CA LEU A 281 -13.65 14.28 0.35
C LEU A 281 -13.33 12.84 -0.02
N ASP A 282 -12.06 12.46 0.11
CA ASP A 282 -11.68 11.05 -0.03
C ASP A 282 -12.10 10.22 1.21
N GLY A 283 -11.85 8.90 1.18
CA GLY A 283 -12.14 7.99 2.29
C GLY A 283 -11.38 8.31 3.59
N GLY A 284 -10.27 9.05 3.51
CA GLY A 284 -9.50 9.56 4.64
C GLY A 284 -9.95 10.94 5.14
N GLY A 285 -10.93 11.56 4.47
CA GLY A 285 -11.45 12.89 4.80
C GLY A 285 -10.65 14.04 4.19
N HIS A 286 -9.81 13.78 3.19
CA HIS A 286 -8.97 14.79 2.56
C HIS A 286 -9.65 15.43 1.37
N LEU A 287 -9.47 16.74 1.24
CA LEU A 287 -10.05 17.50 0.15
C LEU A 287 -9.36 17.16 -1.17
N SER A 288 -10.16 16.75 -2.14
CA SER A 288 -9.71 16.31 -3.46
C SER A 288 -10.48 17.06 -4.55
N TYR A 289 -9.76 17.53 -5.56
CA TYR A 289 -10.33 18.13 -6.77
C TYR A 289 -10.47 17.07 -7.85
N LEU A 290 -11.71 16.77 -8.24
CA LEU A 290 -12.09 15.86 -9.31
C LEU A 290 -12.23 16.65 -10.61
N ALA A 291 -11.16 16.70 -11.40
CA ALA A 291 -11.15 17.45 -12.64
C ALA A 291 -11.92 16.68 -13.72
N PRO A 292 -12.93 17.27 -14.38
CA PRO A 292 -13.65 16.63 -15.48
C PRO A 292 -12.80 16.49 -16.75
N THR A 293 -11.84 17.39 -16.97
CA THR A 293 -10.95 17.39 -18.13
C THR A 293 -9.58 17.97 -17.78
N ARG A 294 -8.57 17.67 -18.60
CA ARG A 294 -7.23 18.29 -18.49
C ARG A 294 -7.28 19.81 -18.57
N VAL A 295 -8.07 20.37 -19.48
CA VAL A 295 -8.20 21.83 -19.67
C VAL A 295 -8.81 22.49 -18.44
N ASN A 296 -9.82 21.87 -17.83
CA ASN A 296 -10.41 22.38 -16.61
C ASN A 296 -9.38 22.42 -15.46
N LEU A 297 -8.60 21.34 -15.30
CA LEU A 297 -7.54 21.30 -14.28
C LEU A 297 -6.54 22.45 -14.48
N SER A 298 -5.99 22.61 -15.69
CA SER A 298 -4.99 23.64 -15.97
C SER A 298 -5.52 25.06 -15.71
N LEU A 299 -6.74 25.36 -16.15
CA LEU A 299 -7.36 26.67 -15.90
C LEU A 299 -7.62 26.91 -14.41
N THR A 300 -7.98 25.87 -13.65
CA THR A 300 -8.16 25.98 -12.21
C THR A 300 -6.82 26.21 -11.52
N GLN A 301 -5.76 25.50 -11.88
CA GLN A 301 -4.41 25.72 -11.34
C GLN A 301 -3.90 27.14 -11.64
N GLU A 302 -4.10 27.65 -12.86
CA GLU A 302 -3.72 29.03 -13.23
C GLU A 302 -4.48 30.10 -12.42
N ARG A 303 -5.76 29.83 -12.10
CA ARG A 303 -6.59 30.75 -11.30
C ARG A 303 -6.28 30.71 -9.81
N TRP A 304 -5.67 29.63 -9.34
CA TRP A 304 -5.36 29.37 -7.94
C TRP A 304 -3.89 28.91 -7.78
N PRO A 305 -2.92 29.76 -8.14
CA PRO A 305 -1.51 29.37 -8.18
C PRO A 305 -0.92 29.02 -6.81
N ASP A 306 -1.49 29.57 -5.73
CA ASP A 306 -1.05 29.33 -4.35
C ASP A 306 -1.71 28.08 -3.72
N ILE A 307 -2.54 27.36 -4.48
CA ILE A 307 -3.12 26.09 -4.06
C ILE A 307 -2.33 24.95 -4.72
N ALA A 308 -1.80 24.06 -3.90
CA ALA A 308 -1.10 22.87 -4.39
C ALA A 308 -2.10 21.79 -4.81
N PHE A 309 -1.91 21.27 -6.01
CA PHE A 309 -2.62 20.12 -6.56
C PHE A 309 -1.64 18.95 -6.65
N ARG A 310 -1.82 17.93 -5.80
CA ARG A 310 -0.89 16.81 -5.65
C ARG A 310 -1.40 15.54 -6.34
N ASP A 311 -0.54 14.88 -7.13
CA ASP A 311 -0.79 13.56 -7.75
C ASP A 311 -0.54 12.40 -6.79
N THR A 312 0.31 12.65 -5.81
CA THR A 312 0.66 11.71 -4.76
C THR A 312 0.58 12.38 -3.43
N ARG A 313 0.17 11.62 -2.43
CA ARG A 313 0.15 12.08 -1.06
C ARG A 313 0.87 11.07 -0.18
N GLU A 314 1.64 11.55 0.78
CA GLU A 314 2.05 10.69 1.90
C GLU A 314 0.82 10.35 2.74
N HIS A 315 0.66 9.07 3.09
CA HIS A 315 -0.40 8.62 3.98
C HIS A 315 -0.50 9.47 5.25
#